data_AF-A0A1X0XPS8-F1
#
_entry.id   AF-A0A1X0XPS8-F1
#
_cell.length_a   1.000
_cell.length_b   1.000
_cell.length_c   1.000
_cell.angle_alpha   90.00
_cell.angle_beta   90.00
_cell.angle_gamma   90.00
#
_symmetry.space_group_name_H-M   'P 1'
#
loop_
_entity.id
_entity.type
_entity.pdbx_description
1 polymer ?
#
loop_
_entity_poly.entity_id
_entity_poly.type
_entity_poly.pdbx_seq_one_letter_code
_entity_poly.pdbx_strand_id
1 'polypeptide(L)'
;MKVDLAGVSPAAVCIREDDIDEPPYLWSDLIARRNALSLRVEDLVPVLRVDLRKYRSRETGALEVGPELVDELIAMEEFVAGEAARIIAAAPAEGTVVLRAVVDQAEFEDAHPDARTLRDLAAYPLSLQHVAVGRAAGQLSRHGRVVEVYRGEQRGDLTVRRLAAGLLKEETARLLGVDAKRYAKFERSTAAPPAGLVAELQAVDDFIAASAEQLEVAEVDGVSVVLMFDDQDAFERTYPQARTKRDGRVYPRRVHRVAAARRAHELEAAGGSARIAVVDAQ
;
A
#
# COMPACT_ATOMS: atom_id res chain seq x y z
N MET A 1 -64.15 4.01 14.49
CA MET A 1 -63.55 5.08 15.33
C MET A 1 -62.78 4.37 16.43
N LYS A 2 -61.46 4.31 16.52
CA LYS A 2 -60.31 4.86 15.77
C LYS A 2 -59.27 3.73 15.69
N VAL A 3 -58.54 3.66 14.58
CA VAL A 3 -57.23 2.99 14.49
C VAL A 3 -56.22 4.05 14.91
N ASP A 4 -55.23 3.72 15.74
CA ASP A 4 -53.96 4.47 15.78
C ASP A 4 -52.80 3.56 16.20
N LEU A 5 -51.70 3.75 15.48
CA LEU A 5 -50.49 2.95 15.38
C LEU A 5 -49.38 3.45 16.32
N ALA A 6 -48.53 2.49 16.72
CA ALA A 6 -47.09 2.59 16.96
C ALA A 6 -46.50 3.82 17.71
N GLY A 7 -46.09 3.59 18.96
CA GLY A 7 -45.05 4.35 19.63
C GLY A 7 -43.79 3.48 19.78
N VAL A 8 -42.79 3.77 18.96
CA VAL A 8 -41.48 3.11 18.88
C VAL A 8 -40.72 3.29 20.20
N SER A 9 -40.31 2.16 20.80
CA SER A 9 -39.34 2.16 21.91
C SER A 9 -37.93 2.42 21.34
N PRO A 10 -37.14 3.34 21.90
CA PRO A 10 -35.77 3.55 21.45
C PRO A 10 -34.95 2.33 21.85
N ALA A 11 -34.57 1.52 20.85
CA ALA A 11 -33.53 0.54 21.01
C ALA A 11 -32.25 1.29 21.34
N ALA A 12 -31.92 1.31 22.64
CA ALA A 12 -30.55 1.52 23.09
C ALA A 12 -29.71 0.50 22.31
N VAL A 13 -28.89 1.02 21.39
CA VAL A 13 -27.82 0.23 20.79
C VAL A 13 -26.87 -0.05 21.94
N CYS A 14 -27.05 -1.21 22.58
CA CYS A 14 -26.04 -1.77 23.44
C CYS A 14 -24.78 -1.88 22.58
N ILE A 15 -23.78 -1.05 22.88
CA ILE A 15 -22.41 -1.29 22.50
C ILE A 15 -22.11 -2.67 23.07
N ARG A 16 -22.08 -3.67 22.19
CA ARG A 16 -21.64 -5.00 22.54
C ARG A 16 -20.14 -4.84 22.73
N GLU A 17 -19.71 -4.79 23.99
CA GLU A 17 -18.33 -5.10 24.37
C GLU A 17 -18.14 -6.57 23.97
N ASP A 18 -17.77 -6.81 22.72
CA ASP A 18 -17.24 -8.11 22.33
C ASP A 18 -15.91 -8.27 23.06
N ASP A 19 -15.80 -9.30 23.90
CA ASP A 19 -14.54 -9.77 24.47
C ASP A 19 -13.55 -9.94 23.31
N ILE A 20 -12.54 -9.07 23.23
CA ILE A 20 -11.54 -9.09 22.16
C ILE A 20 -10.53 -10.18 22.50
N ASP A 21 -10.83 -11.42 22.13
CA ASP A 21 -9.88 -12.54 22.18
C ASP A 21 -8.81 -12.47 21.06
N GLU A 22 -8.90 -11.51 20.14
CA GLU A 22 -7.89 -11.31 19.09
C GLU A 22 -6.73 -10.42 19.56
N PRO A 23 -5.47 -10.76 19.21
CA PRO A 23 -4.33 -9.87 19.42
C PRO A 23 -4.60 -8.47 18.85
N PRO A 24 -4.26 -7.39 19.59
CA PRO A 24 -4.51 -6.03 19.14
C PRO A 24 -3.60 -5.68 17.96
N TYR A 25 -4.03 -4.72 17.14
CA TYR A 25 -3.15 -4.12 16.14
C TYR A 25 -2.02 -3.32 16.79
N LEU A 26 -0.84 -3.40 16.20
CA LEU A 26 0.36 -2.74 16.68
C LEU A 26 0.75 -1.57 15.78
N TRP A 27 1.72 -0.76 16.23
CA TRP A 27 2.31 0.31 15.43
C TRP A 27 2.91 -0.20 14.11
N SER A 28 3.37 -1.45 14.11
CA SER A 28 3.89 -2.19 12.95
C SER A 28 2.82 -2.42 11.88
N ASP A 29 1.58 -2.76 12.25
CA ASP A 29 0.46 -2.86 11.32
C ASP A 29 0.23 -1.53 10.60
N LEU A 30 0.12 -0.45 11.39
CA LEU A 30 -0.19 0.88 10.89
C LEU A 30 0.87 1.37 9.88
N ILE A 31 2.15 1.28 10.26
CA ILE A 31 3.24 1.77 9.42
C ILE A 31 3.46 0.90 8.18
N ALA A 32 3.32 -0.43 8.30
CA ALA A 32 3.52 -1.34 7.17
C ALA A 32 2.43 -1.16 6.11
N ARG A 33 1.17 -1.14 6.53
CA ARG A 33 0.02 -0.95 5.62
C ARG A 33 0.05 0.42 4.95
N ARG A 34 0.33 1.49 5.70
CA ARG A 34 0.48 2.83 5.10
C ARG A 34 1.60 2.87 4.05
N ASN A 35 2.74 2.20 4.32
CA ASN A 35 3.84 2.14 3.36
C ASN A 35 3.45 1.35 2.10
N ALA A 36 2.67 0.27 2.21
CA ALA A 36 2.20 -0.50 1.07
C ALA A 36 1.23 0.26 0.15
N LEU A 37 0.50 1.22 0.73
CA LEU A 37 -0.34 2.18 0.01
C LEU A 37 0.43 3.43 -0.45
N SER A 38 1.74 3.50 -0.15
CA SER A 38 2.61 4.65 -0.41
C SER A 38 2.05 6.00 0.06
N LEU A 39 1.23 5.98 1.10
CA LEU A 39 0.61 7.18 1.64
C LEU A 39 1.59 7.91 2.55
N ARG A 40 1.73 9.21 2.36
CA ARG A 40 2.39 10.06 3.36
C ARG A 40 1.42 10.28 4.51
N VAL A 41 1.96 10.48 5.71
CA VAL A 41 1.13 10.78 6.87
C VAL A 41 0.32 12.05 6.62
N GLU A 42 0.94 13.04 5.97
CA GLU A 42 0.33 14.33 5.63
C GLU A 42 -0.83 14.20 4.64
N ASP A 43 -0.82 13.16 3.80
CA ASP A 43 -1.88 12.91 2.81
C ASP A 43 -3.02 12.07 3.43
N LEU A 44 -2.69 11.16 4.36
CA LEU A 44 -3.65 10.26 4.99
C LEU A 44 -4.44 10.92 6.13
N VAL A 45 -3.77 11.69 6.98
CA VAL A 45 -4.38 12.27 8.19
C VAL A 45 -5.60 13.16 7.90
N PRO A 46 -5.61 14.00 6.84
CA PRO A 46 -6.81 14.75 6.46
C PRO A 46 -8.00 13.86 6.07
N VAL A 47 -7.72 12.74 5.41
CA VAL A 47 -8.73 11.77 4.96
C VAL A 47 -9.32 11.01 6.14
N LEU A 48 -8.49 10.62 7.11
CA LEU A 48 -8.91 9.95 8.34
C LEU A 48 -9.45 10.91 9.42
N ARG A 49 -9.33 12.23 9.22
CA ARG A 49 -9.69 13.29 10.19
C ARG A 49 -9.07 13.07 11.58
N VAL A 50 -7.80 12.66 11.61
CA VAL A 50 -7.04 12.43 12.84
C VAL A 50 -6.08 13.60 13.07
N ASP A 51 -5.55 13.75 14.28
CA ASP A 51 -4.46 14.69 14.53
C ASP A 51 -3.11 14.12 14.05
N LEU A 52 -2.33 14.93 13.33
CA LEU A 52 -1.03 14.52 12.76
C LEU A 52 -0.05 14.03 13.84
N ARG A 53 0.02 14.70 14.99
CA ARG A 53 0.92 14.33 16.07
C ARG A 53 0.49 13.01 16.71
N LYS A 54 -0.81 12.84 16.97
CA LYS A 54 -1.36 11.57 17.48
C LYS A 54 -1.09 10.41 16.52
N TYR A 55 -1.30 10.61 15.22
CA TYR A 55 -1.02 9.57 14.22
C TYR A 55 0.46 9.16 14.24
N ARG A 56 1.38 10.13 14.24
CA ARG A 56 2.83 9.86 14.32
C ARG A 56 3.22 9.13 15.60
N SER A 57 2.66 9.51 16.75
CA SER A 57 2.92 8.79 18.02
C SER A 57 2.45 7.34 17.98
N ARG A 58 1.37 7.03 17.25
CA ARG A 58 0.91 5.65 17.04
C ARG A 58 1.86 4.85 16.17
N GLU A 59 2.38 5.44 15.09
CA GLU A 59 3.36 4.77 14.22
C GLU A 59 4.72 4.49 14.90
N THR A 60 4.97 5.06 16.08
CA THR A 60 6.17 4.78 16.89
C THR A 60 5.89 3.90 18.10
N GLY A 61 4.64 3.42 18.28
CA GLY A 61 4.23 2.68 19.47
C GLY A 61 4.15 3.53 20.75
N ALA A 62 4.24 4.86 20.65
CA ALA A 62 4.11 5.75 21.79
C ALA A 62 2.64 6.00 22.21
N LEU A 63 1.70 5.66 21.34
CA LEU A 63 0.26 5.60 21.62
C LEU A 63 -0.30 4.31 21.04
N GLU A 64 -1.34 3.78 21.68
CA GLU A 64 -2.09 2.62 21.20
C GLU A 64 -2.74 2.90 19.83
N VAL A 65 -2.71 1.88 18.99
CA VAL A 65 -3.32 1.89 17.66
C VAL A 65 -4.78 1.48 17.80
N GLY A 66 -5.69 2.38 17.43
CA GLY A 66 -7.11 2.05 17.37
C GLY A 66 -7.38 1.15 16.16
N PRO A 67 -8.19 0.09 16.31
CA PRO A 67 -8.51 -0.83 15.22
C PRO A 67 -9.13 -0.12 14.01
N GLU A 68 -9.92 0.93 14.25
CA GLU A 68 -10.56 1.72 13.21
C GLU A 68 -9.57 2.37 12.23
N LEU A 69 -8.34 2.63 12.65
CA LEU A 69 -7.31 3.19 11.77
C LEU A 69 -6.71 2.12 10.85
N VAL A 70 -6.60 0.89 11.35
CA VAL A 70 -6.01 -0.21 10.59
C VAL A 70 -7.05 -0.79 9.63
N ASP A 71 -8.30 -0.90 10.08
CA ASP A 71 -9.42 -1.32 9.24
C ASP A 71 -9.58 -0.40 8.02
N GLU A 72 -9.35 0.92 8.17
CA GLU A 72 -9.34 1.82 7.02
C GLU A 72 -8.19 1.57 6.05
N LEU A 73 -7.00 1.21 6.54
CA LEU A 73 -5.90 0.85 5.66
C LEU A 73 -6.14 -0.50 4.98
N ILE A 74 -6.83 -1.43 5.64
CA ILE A 74 -7.29 -2.70 5.05
C ILE A 74 -8.29 -2.41 3.92
N ALA A 75 -9.31 -1.59 4.16
CA ALA A 75 -10.29 -1.21 3.13
C ALA A 75 -9.66 -0.48 1.94
N MET A 76 -8.68 0.40 2.19
CA MET A 76 -7.91 1.05 1.12
C MET A 76 -7.05 0.04 0.33
N GLU A 77 -6.48 -0.96 1.00
CA GLU A 77 -5.72 -2.04 0.36
C GLU A 77 -6.62 -2.94 -0.49
N GLU A 78 -7.83 -3.28 -0.02
CA GLU A 78 -8.83 -4.00 -0.80
C GLU A 78 -9.21 -3.25 -2.08
N PHE A 79 -9.41 -1.93 -2.00
CA PHE A 79 -9.63 -1.09 -3.17
C PHE A 79 -8.46 -1.19 -4.16
N VAL A 80 -7.22 -1.05 -3.68
CA VAL A 80 -6.01 -1.12 -4.51
C VAL A 80 -5.86 -2.49 -5.17
N ALA A 81 -6.07 -3.57 -4.42
CA ALA A 81 -5.97 -4.94 -4.90
C ALA A 81 -7.05 -5.22 -5.95
N GLY A 82 -8.30 -4.83 -5.67
CA GLY A 82 -9.42 -4.97 -6.61
C GLY A 82 -9.20 -4.18 -7.90
N GLU A 83 -8.72 -2.94 -7.81
CA GLU A 83 -8.41 -2.12 -8.98
C GLU A 83 -7.25 -2.70 -9.80
N ALA A 84 -6.17 -3.16 -9.15
CA ALA A 84 -5.06 -3.82 -9.84
C ALA A 84 -5.53 -5.08 -10.59
N ALA A 85 -6.36 -5.92 -9.94
CA ALA A 85 -6.92 -7.12 -10.55
C ALA A 85 -7.80 -6.79 -11.77
N ARG A 86 -8.64 -5.75 -11.69
CA ARG A 86 -9.44 -5.25 -12.83
C ARG A 86 -8.55 -4.83 -13.99
N ILE A 87 -7.49 -4.06 -13.72
CA ILE A 87 -6.55 -3.60 -14.74
C ILE A 87 -5.85 -4.78 -15.44
N ILE A 88 -5.39 -5.77 -14.67
CA ILE A 88 -4.74 -6.97 -15.22
C ILE A 88 -5.71 -7.78 -16.08
N ALA A 89 -6.94 -8.00 -15.61
CA ALA A 89 -7.95 -8.75 -16.35
C ALA A 89 -8.36 -8.06 -17.67
N ALA A 90 -8.32 -6.73 -17.71
CA ALA A 90 -8.63 -5.93 -18.90
C ALA A 90 -7.44 -5.79 -19.87
N ALA A 91 -6.23 -6.22 -19.49
CA ALA A 91 -5.06 -6.08 -20.34
C ALA A 91 -5.21 -6.93 -21.61
N PRO A 92 -4.85 -6.39 -22.80
CA PRO A 92 -4.93 -7.16 -24.04
C PRO A 92 -4.05 -8.42 -23.94
N ALA A 93 -4.45 -9.52 -24.59
CA ALA A 93 -3.68 -10.77 -24.56
C ALA A 93 -2.34 -10.66 -25.32
N GLU A 94 -2.30 -9.84 -26.37
CA GLU A 94 -1.14 -9.66 -27.25
C GLU A 94 -0.72 -8.19 -27.33
N GLY A 95 0.53 -7.96 -27.74
CA GLY A 95 1.10 -6.63 -27.92
C GLY A 95 1.43 -5.90 -26.61
N THR A 96 1.74 -4.61 -26.77
CA THR A 96 2.07 -3.69 -25.67
C THR A 96 0.82 -3.38 -24.86
N VAL A 97 0.92 -3.55 -23.54
CA VAL A 97 -0.14 -3.16 -22.61
C VAL A 97 0.03 -1.68 -22.25
N VAL A 98 -0.99 -0.88 -22.52
CA VAL A 98 -1.01 0.54 -22.19
C VAL A 98 -1.95 0.77 -21.02
N LEU A 99 -1.40 1.21 -19.89
CA LEU A 99 -2.15 1.52 -18.67
C LEU A 99 -2.31 3.04 -18.52
N ARG A 100 -3.47 3.46 -18.00
CA ARG A 100 -3.76 4.87 -17.72
C ARG A 100 -3.93 5.10 -16.23
N ALA A 101 -3.15 6.03 -15.71
CA ALA A 101 -3.28 6.56 -14.36
C ALA A 101 -4.00 7.90 -14.41
N VAL A 102 -4.90 8.13 -13.46
CA VAL A 102 -5.67 9.37 -13.33
C VAL A 102 -4.75 10.57 -13.11
N VAL A 103 -5.12 11.73 -13.67
CA VAL A 103 -4.27 12.93 -13.69
C VAL A 103 -4.39 13.73 -12.41
N ASP A 104 -5.62 13.85 -11.89
CA ASP A 104 -5.98 14.63 -10.71
C ASP A 104 -7.09 13.95 -9.88
N GLN A 105 -7.44 14.59 -8.77
CA GLN A 105 -8.38 14.06 -7.78
C GLN A 105 -9.82 14.07 -8.29
N ALA A 106 -10.20 15.03 -9.15
CA ALA A 106 -11.56 15.09 -9.67
C ALA A 106 -11.82 13.94 -10.65
N GLU A 107 -10.87 13.67 -11.55
CA GLU A 107 -10.93 12.50 -12.43
C GLU A 107 -11.00 11.18 -11.64
N PHE A 108 -10.26 11.08 -10.53
CA PHE A 108 -10.32 9.92 -9.64
C PHE A 108 -11.70 9.74 -9.01
N GLU A 109 -12.28 10.80 -8.44
CA GLU A 109 -13.58 10.75 -7.77
C GLU A 109 -14.72 10.45 -8.77
N ASP A 110 -14.62 10.96 -10.00
CA ASP A 110 -15.57 10.66 -11.06
C ASP A 110 -15.48 9.19 -11.51
N ALA A 111 -14.27 8.63 -11.61
CA ALA A 111 -14.04 7.24 -12.02
C ALA A 111 -14.32 6.22 -10.89
N HIS A 112 -14.15 6.63 -9.63
CA HIS A 112 -14.27 5.78 -8.45
C HIS A 112 -15.12 6.46 -7.36
N PRO A 113 -16.42 6.71 -7.59
CA PRO A 113 -17.27 7.45 -6.65
C PRO A 113 -17.39 6.77 -5.27
N ASP A 114 -17.22 5.45 -5.23
CA ASP A 114 -17.31 4.62 -4.03
C ASP A 114 -15.97 4.47 -3.28
N ALA A 115 -14.85 4.98 -3.82
CA ALA A 115 -13.55 4.95 -3.16
C ALA A 115 -13.48 6.00 -2.05
N ARG A 116 -14.08 5.67 -0.90
CA ARG A 116 -14.28 6.58 0.24
C ARG A 116 -14.01 5.89 1.57
N THR A 117 -13.59 6.67 2.56
CA THR A 117 -13.42 6.20 3.94
C THR A 117 -14.72 5.66 4.50
N LEU A 118 -14.65 4.57 5.27
CA LEU A 118 -15.82 3.92 5.85
C LEU A 118 -16.55 4.85 6.83
N ARG A 119 -15.79 5.62 7.64
CA ARG A 119 -16.37 6.47 8.69
C ARG A 119 -16.88 7.82 8.19
N ASP A 120 -16.04 8.51 7.44
CA ASP A 120 -16.23 9.93 7.12
C ASP A 120 -16.69 10.18 5.68
N LEU A 121 -16.78 9.11 4.87
CA LEU A 121 -17.10 9.14 3.44
C LEU A 121 -16.22 10.13 2.65
N ALA A 122 -15.02 10.40 3.16
CA ALA A 122 -14.03 11.24 2.51
C ALA A 122 -13.43 10.44 1.35
N ALA A 123 -13.31 11.07 0.18
CA ALA A 123 -12.71 10.42 -0.98
C ALA A 123 -11.28 9.96 -0.66
N TYR A 124 -10.93 8.78 -1.15
CA TYR A 124 -9.57 8.28 -1.09
C TYR A 124 -8.63 9.18 -1.90
N PRO A 125 -7.35 9.27 -1.51
CA PRO A 125 -6.35 9.95 -2.34
C PRO A 125 -6.19 9.24 -3.68
N LEU A 126 -6.13 10.01 -4.78
CA LEU A 126 -5.87 9.49 -6.13
C LEU A 126 -4.61 8.62 -6.24
N SER A 127 -3.64 8.80 -5.32
CA SER A 127 -2.42 8.00 -5.29
C SER A 127 -2.70 6.50 -5.09
N LEU A 128 -3.84 6.12 -4.51
CA LEU A 128 -4.22 4.70 -4.41
C LEU A 128 -4.42 4.08 -5.80
N GLN A 129 -5.02 4.80 -6.75
CA GLN A 129 -5.11 4.33 -8.15
C GLN A 129 -3.72 4.21 -8.78
N HIS A 130 -2.81 5.13 -8.49
CA HIS A 130 -1.43 5.04 -8.99
C HIS A 130 -0.70 3.81 -8.43
N VAL A 131 -0.92 3.46 -7.16
CA VAL A 131 -0.40 2.22 -6.56
C VAL A 131 -0.99 1.01 -7.28
N ALA A 132 -2.30 0.97 -7.51
CA ALA A 132 -2.97 -0.13 -8.22
C ALA A 132 -2.43 -0.32 -9.64
N VAL A 133 -2.29 0.76 -10.42
CA VAL A 133 -1.67 0.74 -11.75
C VAL A 133 -0.23 0.25 -11.70
N GLY A 134 0.55 0.67 -10.69
CA GLY A 134 1.93 0.24 -10.52
C GLY A 134 2.05 -1.25 -10.19
N ARG A 135 1.17 -1.78 -9.34
CA ARG A 135 1.09 -3.23 -9.03
C ARG A 135 0.69 -4.05 -10.25
N ALA A 136 -0.30 -3.58 -11.00
CA ALA A 136 -0.70 -4.20 -12.27
C ALA A 136 0.47 -4.20 -13.29
N ALA A 137 1.15 -3.06 -13.44
CA ALA A 137 2.33 -2.96 -14.32
C ALA A 137 3.45 -3.93 -13.91
N GLY A 138 3.72 -4.04 -12.60
CA GLY A 138 4.69 -4.98 -12.04
C GLY A 138 4.35 -6.43 -12.33
N GLN A 139 3.10 -6.83 -12.08
CA GLN A 139 2.62 -8.19 -12.35
C GLN A 139 2.64 -8.54 -13.84
N LEU A 140 2.14 -7.66 -14.71
CA LEU A 140 2.17 -7.88 -16.16
C LEU A 140 3.61 -8.01 -16.68
N SER A 141 4.54 -7.18 -16.18
CA SER A 141 5.95 -7.24 -16.56
C SER A 141 6.61 -8.55 -16.11
N ARG A 142 6.28 -9.08 -14.92
CA ARG A 142 6.71 -10.42 -14.47
C ARG A 142 6.26 -11.53 -15.41
N HIS A 143 5.10 -11.38 -16.03
CA HIS A 143 4.58 -12.29 -17.05
C HIS A 143 5.17 -12.03 -18.46
N GLY A 144 6.27 -11.27 -18.55
CA GLY A 144 6.96 -10.99 -19.82
C GLY A 144 6.24 -9.99 -20.72
N ARG A 145 5.21 -9.28 -20.22
CA ARG A 145 4.49 -8.29 -21.02
C ARG A 145 5.27 -6.98 -21.09
N VAL A 146 5.25 -6.33 -22.26
CA VAL A 146 5.73 -4.95 -22.41
C VAL A 146 4.62 -4.01 -21.94
N VAL A 147 4.91 -3.20 -20.91
CA VAL A 147 3.93 -2.30 -20.30
C VAL A 147 4.39 -0.85 -20.45
N GLU A 148 3.48 0.01 -20.89
CA GLU A 148 3.63 1.46 -20.84
C GLU A 148 2.56 2.07 -19.97
N VAL A 149 2.94 3.04 -19.15
CA VAL A 149 1.98 3.76 -18.28
C VAL A 149 1.94 5.23 -18.66
N TYR A 150 0.73 5.77 -18.81
CA TYR A 150 0.48 7.17 -19.08
C TYR A 150 -0.34 7.81 -17.95
N ARG A 151 -0.06 9.08 -17.66
CA ARG A 151 -0.86 9.95 -16.80
C ARG A 151 -1.14 11.24 -17.59
N GLY A 152 -2.30 11.28 -18.23
CA GLY A 152 -2.54 12.23 -19.33
C GLY A 152 -1.49 12.04 -20.42
N GLU A 153 -0.83 13.13 -20.82
CA GLU A 153 0.26 13.10 -21.81
C GLU A 153 1.63 12.66 -21.24
N GLN A 154 1.75 12.58 -19.90
CA GLN A 154 3.02 12.24 -19.25
C GLN A 154 3.25 10.72 -19.20
N ARG A 155 4.51 10.29 -19.28
CA ARG A 155 4.91 8.90 -19.02
C ARG A 155 4.93 8.65 -17.51
N GLY A 156 3.92 7.91 -17.06
CA GLY A 156 3.65 7.62 -15.66
C GLY A 156 4.46 6.47 -15.08
N ASP A 157 5.27 5.76 -15.88
CA ASP A 157 5.90 4.48 -15.52
C ASP A 157 6.70 4.56 -14.21
N LEU A 158 7.55 5.59 -14.05
CA LEU A 158 8.36 5.75 -12.84
C LEU A 158 7.51 6.09 -11.62
N THR A 159 6.49 6.93 -11.80
CA THR A 159 5.62 7.37 -10.69
C THR A 159 4.86 6.19 -10.11
N VAL A 160 4.16 5.42 -10.94
CA VAL A 160 3.31 4.33 -10.45
C VAL A 160 4.13 3.18 -9.88
N ARG A 161 5.28 2.84 -10.49
CA ARG A 161 6.15 1.76 -10.01
C ARG A 161 6.80 2.12 -8.67
N ARG A 162 7.23 3.38 -8.53
CA ARG A 162 7.75 3.88 -7.25
C ARG A 162 6.70 3.80 -6.15
N LEU A 163 5.47 4.25 -6.43
CA LEU A 163 4.37 4.23 -5.46
C LEU A 163 3.97 2.77 -5.13
N ALA A 164 3.93 1.86 -6.10
CA ALA A 164 3.67 0.45 -5.83
C ALA A 164 4.72 -0.20 -4.91
N ALA A 165 5.98 0.24 -5.01
CA ALA A 165 7.06 -0.18 -4.11
C ALA A 165 7.05 0.54 -2.75
N GLY A 166 6.07 1.41 -2.49
CA GLY A 166 5.97 2.21 -1.26
C GLY A 166 6.97 3.34 -1.13
N LEU A 167 7.82 3.58 -2.14
CA LEU A 167 8.99 4.43 -2.04
C LEU A 167 8.65 5.92 -2.16
N LEU A 168 9.30 6.75 -1.34
CA LEU A 168 9.21 8.20 -1.47
C LEU A 168 10.13 8.70 -2.59
N LYS A 169 9.81 9.87 -3.16
CA LYS A 169 10.51 10.42 -4.32
C LYS A 169 12.02 10.63 -4.07
N GLU A 170 12.39 11.23 -2.94
CA GLU A 170 13.80 11.48 -2.59
C GLU A 170 14.56 10.20 -2.24
N GLU A 171 13.90 9.28 -1.52
CA GLU A 171 14.43 7.95 -1.23
C GLU A 171 14.70 7.17 -2.52
N THR A 172 13.80 7.25 -3.49
CA THR A 172 13.95 6.60 -4.81
C THR A 172 15.08 7.23 -5.62
N ALA A 173 15.18 8.56 -5.65
CA ALA A 173 16.28 9.23 -6.34
C ALA A 173 17.64 8.80 -5.77
N ARG A 174 17.75 8.73 -4.43
CA ARG A 174 18.95 8.22 -3.74
C ARG A 174 19.20 6.75 -4.04
N LEU A 175 18.17 5.89 -3.99
CA LEU A 175 18.28 4.48 -4.30
C LEU A 175 18.79 4.25 -5.73
N LEU A 176 18.23 4.99 -6.69
CA LEU A 176 18.59 4.87 -8.11
C LEU A 176 19.86 5.65 -8.50
N GLY A 177 20.52 6.31 -7.55
CA GLY A 177 21.71 7.13 -7.81
C GLY A 177 21.49 8.25 -8.82
N VAL A 178 20.31 8.85 -8.82
CA VAL A 178 19.94 9.98 -9.69
C VAL A 178 19.72 11.21 -8.84
N ASP A 179 20.16 12.38 -9.32
CA ASP A 179 19.80 13.66 -8.70
C ASP A 179 18.27 13.81 -8.56
N ALA A 180 17.81 14.33 -7.43
CA ALA A 180 16.38 14.44 -7.13
C ALA A 180 15.62 15.31 -8.13
N LYS A 181 16.21 16.42 -8.62
CA LYS A 181 15.57 17.28 -9.63
C LYS A 181 15.50 16.57 -10.97
N ARG A 182 16.56 15.84 -11.34
CA ARG A 182 16.59 15.03 -12.57
C ARG A 182 15.56 13.90 -12.54
N TYR A 183 15.46 13.18 -11.42
CA TYR A 183 14.45 12.13 -11.24
C TYR A 183 13.02 12.72 -11.33
N ALA A 184 12.76 13.85 -10.66
CA ALA A 184 11.48 14.54 -10.75
C ALA A 184 11.16 15.04 -12.17
N LYS A 185 12.17 15.38 -12.99
CA LYS A 185 11.97 15.71 -14.40
C LYS A 185 11.56 14.48 -15.22
N PHE A 186 12.11 13.31 -14.94
CA PHE A 186 11.71 12.07 -15.61
C PHE A 186 10.24 11.72 -15.31
N GLU A 187 9.81 11.79 -14.05
CA GLU A 187 8.41 11.51 -13.67
C GLU A 187 7.37 12.47 -14.29
N ARG A 188 7.78 13.63 -14.79
CA ARG A 188 6.90 14.63 -15.43
C ARG A 188 7.08 14.72 -16.94
N SER A 189 7.92 13.86 -17.53
CA SER A 189 8.23 13.91 -18.96
C SER A 189 7.14 13.23 -19.77
N THR A 190 6.91 13.70 -21.00
CA THR A 190 6.12 12.99 -22.01
C THR A 190 6.96 11.96 -22.78
N ALA A 191 8.29 12.00 -22.63
CA ALA A 191 9.19 11.03 -23.24
C ALA A 191 9.33 9.77 -22.36
N ALA A 192 9.57 8.63 -23.00
CA ALA A 192 9.82 7.37 -22.29
C ALA A 192 10.96 7.54 -21.26
N PRO A 193 10.77 7.09 -20.02
CA PRO A 193 11.82 7.17 -19.02
C PRO A 193 12.99 6.24 -19.38
N PRO A 194 14.19 6.46 -18.82
CA PRO A 194 15.31 5.56 -19.03
C PRO A 194 14.95 4.13 -18.62
N ALA A 195 15.06 3.19 -19.57
CA ALA A 195 14.65 1.79 -19.35
C ALA A 195 15.34 1.14 -18.13
N GLY A 196 16.59 1.50 -17.87
CA GLY A 196 17.32 1.03 -16.69
C GLY A 196 16.66 1.43 -15.36
N LEU A 197 16.05 2.63 -15.26
CA LEU A 197 15.34 3.03 -14.03
C LEU A 197 14.03 2.26 -13.85
N VAL A 198 13.32 1.99 -14.95
CA VAL A 198 12.12 1.15 -14.93
C VAL A 198 12.47 -0.27 -14.49
N ALA A 199 13.57 -0.83 -15.02
CA ALA A 199 14.04 -2.16 -14.66
C ALA A 199 14.48 -2.28 -13.19
N GLU A 200 15.11 -1.25 -12.62
CA GLU A 200 15.44 -1.22 -11.19
C GLU A 200 14.18 -1.17 -10.32
N LEU A 201 13.18 -0.35 -10.65
CA LEU A 201 11.91 -0.32 -9.92
C LEU A 201 11.12 -1.63 -10.06
N GLN A 202 11.19 -2.29 -11.23
CA GLN A 202 10.65 -3.64 -11.40
C GLN A 202 11.37 -4.63 -10.48
N ALA A 203 12.71 -4.57 -10.38
CA ALA A 203 13.46 -5.46 -9.51
C ALA A 203 13.10 -5.27 -8.03
N VAL A 204 12.80 -4.05 -7.60
CA VAL A 204 12.29 -3.78 -6.24
C VAL A 204 10.90 -4.43 -6.05
N ASP A 205 9.98 -4.28 -7.00
CA ASP A 205 8.65 -4.91 -6.88
C ASP A 205 8.72 -6.45 -6.93
N ASP A 206 9.62 -7.02 -7.73
CA ASP A 206 9.88 -8.47 -7.77
C ASP A 206 10.45 -8.96 -6.44
N PHE A 207 11.37 -8.21 -5.84
CA PHE A 207 11.88 -8.49 -4.49
C PHE A 207 10.75 -8.47 -3.46
N ILE A 208 9.86 -7.46 -3.51
CA ILE A 208 8.73 -7.35 -2.59
C ILE A 208 7.81 -8.56 -2.72
N ALA A 209 7.45 -8.95 -3.95
CA ALA A 209 6.60 -10.11 -4.21
C ALA A 209 7.23 -11.40 -3.68
N ALA A 210 8.50 -11.67 -4.02
CA ALA A 210 9.20 -12.86 -3.54
C ALA A 210 9.40 -12.87 -2.02
N SER A 211 9.65 -11.70 -1.41
CA SER A 211 9.83 -11.60 0.02
C SER A 211 8.53 -11.83 0.78
N ALA A 212 7.40 -11.32 0.28
CA ALA A 212 6.09 -11.51 0.91
C ALA A 212 5.75 -13.00 1.07
N GLU A 213 6.03 -13.83 0.06
CA GLU A 213 5.84 -15.28 0.08
C GLU A 213 6.75 -16.00 1.09
N GLN A 214 7.90 -15.41 1.44
CA GLN A 214 8.93 -16.00 2.31
C GLN A 214 8.84 -15.54 3.76
N LEU A 215 8.00 -14.56 4.06
CA LEU A 215 7.85 -14.03 5.42
C LEU A 215 7.31 -15.10 6.36
N GLU A 216 7.92 -15.19 7.53
CA GLU A 216 7.44 -16.03 8.60
C GLU A 216 6.07 -15.54 9.08
N VAL A 217 5.16 -16.50 9.24
CA VAL A 217 3.82 -16.27 9.78
C VAL A 217 3.67 -17.16 11.01
N ALA A 218 3.55 -16.55 12.17
CA ALA A 218 3.20 -17.25 13.40
C ALA A 218 1.68 -17.27 13.56
N GLU A 219 1.15 -18.26 14.27
CA GLU A 219 -0.27 -18.32 14.64
C GLU A 219 -0.40 -18.03 16.14
N VAL A 220 -1.20 -17.04 16.50
CA VAL A 220 -1.46 -16.63 17.89
C VAL A 220 -2.96 -16.46 18.05
N ASP A 221 -3.58 -17.29 18.89
CA ASP A 221 -5.02 -17.24 19.19
C ASP A 221 -5.91 -17.20 17.93
N GLY A 222 -5.54 -17.99 16.91
CA GLY A 222 -6.25 -18.08 15.63
C GLY A 222 -5.99 -16.92 14.66
N VAL A 223 -5.09 -15.98 15.02
CA VAL A 223 -4.69 -14.85 14.19
C VAL A 223 -3.30 -15.08 13.60
N SER A 224 -3.16 -14.81 12.31
CA SER A 224 -1.89 -14.93 11.60
C SER A 224 -1.02 -13.68 11.84
N VAL A 225 0.14 -13.86 12.45
CA VAL A 225 1.08 -12.77 12.74
C VAL A 225 2.26 -12.84 11.78
N VAL A 226 2.29 -11.91 10.82
CA VAL A 226 3.39 -11.74 9.87
C VAL A 226 4.55 -11.04 10.56
N LEU A 227 5.72 -11.69 10.57
CA LEU A 227 6.92 -11.15 11.21
C LEU A 227 7.74 -10.31 10.24
N MET A 228 8.19 -9.12 10.66
CA MET A 228 9.06 -8.26 9.87
C MET A 228 10.23 -7.69 10.66
N PHE A 229 11.27 -7.23 9.95
CA PHE A 229 12.36 -6.45 10.56
C PHE A 229 12.06 -4.96 10.55
N ASP A 230 12.24 -4.29 11.68
CA ASP A 230 12.23 -2.81 11.74
C ASP A 230 13.62 -2.18 11.75
N ASP A 231 14.67 -2.97 11.93
CA ASP A 231 16.04 -2.51 11.86
C ASP A 231 16.62 -2.67 10.44
N GLN A 232 17.40 -1.67 10.00
CA GLN A 232 17.99 -1.68 8.65
C GLN A 232 19.13 -2.71 8.55
N ASP A 233 19.95 -2.86 9.59
CA ASP A 233 21.09 -3.80 9.57
C ASP A 233 20.59 -5.25 9.63
N ALA A 234 19.53 -5.52 10.40
CA ALA A 234 18.84 -6.81 10.41
C ALA A 234 18.28 -7.15 9.02
N PHE A 235 17.58 -6.21 8.37
CA PHE A 235 17.10 -6.39 7.01
C PHE A 235 18.23 -6.71 6.02
N GLU A 236 19.35 -5.99 6.11
CA GLU A 236 20.51 -6.20 5.24
C GLU A 236 21.19 -7.56 5.43
N ARG A 237 21.26 -8.05 6.67
CA ARG A 237 21.81 -9.38 6.98
C ARG A 237 20.91 -10.50 6.46
N THR A 238 19.60 -10.36 6.62
CA THR A 238 18.63 -11.39 6.21
C THR A 238 18.45 -11.40 4.69
N TYR A 239 18.46 -10.23 4.05
CA TYR A 239 18.24 -10.08 2.61
C TYR A 239 19.45 -9.44 1.91
N PRO A 240 20.62 -10.13 1.84
CA PRO A 240 21.81 -9.59 1.18
C PRO A 240 21.59 -9.26 -0.30
N GLN A 241 20.62 -9.92 -0.94
CA GLN A 241 20.18 -9.69 -2.33
C GLN A 241 19.32 -8.44 -2.53
N ALA A 242 18.83 -7.78 -1.46
CA ALA A 242 17.98 -6.60 -1.54
C ALA A 242 18.77 -5.34 -1.93
N ARG A 243 19.29 -5.34 -3.16
CA ARG A 243 20.22 -4.33 -3.69
C ARG A 243 19.92 -4.00 -5.13
N THR A 244 20.21 -2.77 -5.54
CA THR A 244 20.10 -2.36 -6.95
C THR A 244 21.02 -3.21 -7.82
N LYS A 245 20.55 -3.57 -9.01
CA LYS A 245 21.32 -4.44 -9.92
C LYS A 245 22.54 -3.70 -10.49
N ARG A 246 22.42 -2.39 -10.71
CA ARG A 246 23.47 -1.56 -11.32
C ARG A 246 24.67 -1.31 -10.41
N ASP A 247 24.44 -0.96 -9.15
CA ASP A 247 25.47 -0.43 -8.25
C ASP A 247 25.41 -0.97 -6.82
N GLY A 248 24.60 -1.99 -6.55
CA GLY A 248 24.61 -2.72 -5.28
C GLY A 248 24.12 -1.91 -4.07
N ARG A 249 23.42 -0.80 -4.29
CA ARG A 249 22.83 0.02 -3.22
C ARG A 249 21.70 -0.74 -2.55
N VAL A 250 21.75 -0.77 -1.23
CA VAL A 250 20.76 -1.47 -0.41
C VAL A 250 19.37 -0.85 -0.57
N TYR A 251 18.36 -1.70 -0.64
CA TYR A 251 16.96 -1.27 -0.57
C TYR A 251 16.62 -0.76 0.83
N PRO A 252 15.85 0.33 0.97
CA PRO A 252 15.42 0.77 2.29
C PRO A 252 14.51 -0.29 2.90
N ARG A 253 14.64 -0.58 4.21
CA ARG A 253 13.78 -1.54 4.93
C ARG A 253 12.28 -1.33 4.74
N ARG A 254 11.87 -0.13 4.32
CA ARG A 254 10.51 0.19 3.87
C ARG A 254 9.96 -0.84 2.88
N VAL A 255 10.77 -1.35 1.94
CA VAL A 255 10.30 -2.36 0.97
C VAL A 255 9.91 -3.67 1.66
N HIS A 256 10.57 -4.02 2.76
CA HIS A 256 10.23 -5.18 3.57
C HIS A 256 8.92 -4.98 4.33
N ARG A 257 8.68 -3.77 4.86
CA ARG A 257 7.38 -3.42 5.45
C ARG A 257 6.24 -3.52 4.43
N VAL A 258 6.49 -3.15 3.16
CA VAL A 258 5.52 -3.35 2.06
C VAL A 258 5.26 -4.84 1.82
N ALA A 259 6.30 -5.67 1.83
CA ALA A 259 6.15 -7.13 1.70
C ALA A 259 5.30 -7.72 2.83
N ALA A 260 5.53 -7.29 4.08
CA ALA A 260 4.75 -7.73 5.24
C ALA A 260 3.27 -7.36 5.13
N ALA A 261 2.96 -6.13 4.71
CA ALA A 261 1.58 -5.70 4.50
C ALA A 261 0.89 -6.44 3.35
N ARG A 262 1.59 -6.70 2.24
CA ARG A 262 1.04 -7.52 1.14
C ARG A 262 0.76 -8.96 1.61
N ARG A 263 1.66 -9.54 2.40
CA ARG A 263 1.46 -10.87 2.99
C ARG A 263 0.27 -10.91 3.96
N ALA A 264 0.13 -9.90 4.82
CA ALA A 264 -1.02 -9.78 5.70
C ALA A 264 -2.33 -9.70 4.91
N HIS A 265 -2.35 -8.91 3.83
CA HIS A 265 -3.52 -8.80 2.96
C HIS A 265 -3.87 -10.13 2.25
N GLU A 266 -2.88 -10.91 1.81
CA GLU A 266 -3.13 -12.24 1.22
C GLU A 266 -3.82 -13.19 2.20
N LEU A 267 -3.45 -13.13 3.49
CA LEU A 267 -4.05 -13.94 4.55
C LEU A 267 -5.49 -13.47 4.85
N GLU A 268 -5.72 -12.17 4.85
CA GLU A 268 -7.05 -11.55 5.01
C GLU A 268 -7.98 -11.91 3.84
N ALA A 269 -7.48 -11.82 2.60
CA ALA A 269 -8.21 -12.20 1.41
C ALA A 269 -8.56 -13.70 1.36
N ALA A 270 -7.81 -14.54 2.07
CA ALA A 270 -8.12 -15.97 2.26
C ALA A 270 -9.17 -16.23 3.37
N GLY A 271 -9.68 -15.17 4.02
CA GLY A 271 -10.70 -15.24 5.07
C GLY A 271 -10.15 -15.29 6.50
N GLY A 272 -8.84 -15.08 6.70
CA GLY A 272 -8.22 -15.02 8.02
C GLY A 272 -8.18 -13.60 8.62
N SER A 273 -7.77 -13.50 9.88
CA SER A 273 -7.37 -12.24 10.54
C SER A 273 -5.84 -12.18 10.57
N ALA A 274 -5.26 -11.02 10.22
CA ALA A 274 -3.81 -10.86 10.18
C ALA A 274 -3.31 -9.67 11.02
N ARG A 275 -2.13 -9.85 11.60
CA ARG A 275 -1.35 -8.82 12.30
C ARG A 275 0.07 -8.78 11.76
N ILE A 276 0.76 -7.68 11.99
CA ILE A 276 2.16 -7.50 11.62
C ILE A 276 2.94 -7.18 12.90
N ALA A 277 3.95 -7.99 13.21
CA ALA A 277 4.81 -7.80 14.37
C ALA A 277 6.28 -7.65 13.95
N VAL A 278 7.08 -7.05 14.83
CA VAL A 278 8.52 -6.90 14.62
C VAL A 278 9.26 -8.04 15.31
N VAL A 279 10.23 -8.63 14.60
CA VAL A 279 11.15 -9.59 15.21
C VAL A 279 12.08 -8.85 16.16
N ASP A 280 12.10 -9.25 17.43
CA ASP A 280 13.06 -8.72 18.40
C ASP A 280 14.49 -9.06 17.94
N ALA A 281 15.37 -8.06 17.94
CA ALA A 281 16.76 -8.26 17.56
C ALA A 281 17.44 -9.17 18.58
N GLN A 282 17.82 -10.38 18.16
CA GLN A 282 18.79 -11.22 18.86
C GLN A 282 20.22 -10.73 18.64
#